data_AF-A0A8C5MU65-F1
#
_entry.id   AF-A0A8C5MU65-F1
#
_cell.length_a   1.000
_cell.length_b   1.000
_cell.length_c   1.000
_cell.angle_alpha   90.00
_cell.angle_beta   90.00
_cell.angle_gamma   90.00
#
_symmetry.space_group_name_H-M   'P 1'
#
loop_
_entity.id
_entity.type
_entity.pdbx_description
1 polymer ?
#
loop_
_entity_poly.entity_id
_entity_poly.type
_entity_poly.pdbx_seq_one_letter_code
_entity_poly.pdbx_strand_id
1 'polypeptide(L)' 'MNKSMSPVCWRCLLSRGTMIHVWWECAPLGQFWRAVSGLVEKVAGLMLPFAPADFLLGISNIQMGQLQ' A
#
# COMPACT_ATOMS: atom_id res chain seq x y z
N MET A 1 26.50 16.55 6.35
CA MET A 1 25.26 15.73 6.37
C MET A 1 25.67 14.27 6.43
N ASN A 2 25.66 13.65 7.61
CA ASN A 2 25.86 12.20 7.78
C ASN A 2 25.21 11.70 9.08
N LYS A 3 23.88 11.66 9.12
CA LYS A 3 23.21 10.75 10.06
C LYS A 3 23.11 9.43 9.33
N SER A 4 23.98 8.47 9.63
CA SER A 4 23.84 7.08 9.17
C SER A 4 22.54 6.54 9.78
N MET A 5 21.42 6.77 9.11
CA MET A 5 20.15 6.17 9.47
C MET A 5 20.32 4.67 9.36
N SER A 6 19.91 3.96 10.41
CA SER A 6 19.86 2.50 10.37
C SER A 6 19.10 2.06 9.12
N PRO A 7 19.59 1.07 8.37
CA PRO A 7 18.85 0.51 7.25
C PRO A 7 17.59 -0.25 7.71
N VAL A 8 17.45 -0.49 9.01
CA VAL A 8 16.31 -1.18 9.60
C VAL A 8 15.09 -0.26 9.62
N CYS A 9 13.94 -0.83 9.29
CA CYS A 9 12.64 -0.19 9.32
C CYS A 9 12.33 0.35 10.71
N TRP A 10 12.06 1.65 10.80
CA TRP A 10 11.75 2.32 12.06
C TRP A 10 10.37 1.93 12.64
N ARG A 11 9.50 1.27 11.86
CA ARG A 11 8.18 0.81 12.32
C ARG A 11 8.25 -0.55 13.01
N CYS A 12 8.82 -1.56 12.34
CA CYS A 12 8.85 -2.92 12.89
C CYS A 12 10.17 -3.27 13.57
N LEU A 13 11.26 -2.56 13.30
CA LEU A 13 12.60 -2.85 13.81
C LEU A 13 13.17 -4.23 13.40
N LEU A 14 12.56 -4.92 12.44
CA LEU A 14 12.89 -6.31 12.06
C LEU A 14 13.48 -6.46 10.65
N SER A 15 13.07 -5.62 9.71
CA SER A 15 13.42 -5.75 8.29
C SER A 15 14.00 -4.44 7.74
N ARG A 16 14.61 -4.45 6.55
CA ARG A 16 15.10 -3.23 5.90
C ARG A 16 13.95 -2.26 5.61
N GLY A 17 14.12 -1.00 5.99
CA GLY A 17 13.14 0.07 5.72
C GLY A 17 13.21 0.55 4.28
N THR A 18 12.59 -0.19 3.35
CA THR A 18 12.32 0.30 1.98
C THR A 18 10.99 1.07 1.95
N MET A 19 10.74 1.84 0.89
CA MET A 19 9.46 2.53 0.69
C MET A 19 8.29 1.55 0.72
N ILE A 20 8.37 0.47 -0.06
CA ILE A 20 7.34 -0.58 -0.12
C ILE A 20 7.19 -1.26 1.24
N HIS A 21 8.28 -1.56 1.95
CA HIS A 21 8.18 -2.17 3.27
C HIS A 21 7.45 -1.25 4.25
N VAL A 22 7.90 0.00 4.39
CA VAL A 22 7.38 0.95 5.38
C VAL A 22 5.91 1.30 5.15
N TRP A 23 5.45 1.25 3.89
CA TRP A 23 4.11 1.69 3.52
C TRP A 23 3.17 0.58 3.08
N TRP A 24 3.62 -0.65 2.88
CA TRP A 24 2.76 -1.75 2.41
C TRP A 24 2.97 -3.04 3.20
N GLU A 25 4.21 -3.55 3.24
CA GLU A 25 4.49 -4.89 3.77
C GLU A 25 4.63 -4.93 5.30
N CYS A 26 4.98 -3.80 5.92
CA CYS A 26 5.17 -3.75 7.36
C CYS A 26 3.87 -4.18 8.06
N ALA A 27 3.96 -5.22 8.90
CA ALA A 27 2.81 -5.93 9.48
C ALA A 27 1.66 -5.05 10.02
N PRO A 28 1.90 -3.85 10.62
CA PRO A 28 0.82 -2.98 11.06
C PRO A 28 -0.10 -2.45 9.95
N LEU A 29 0.35 -2.41 8.69
CA LEU A 29 -0.37 -1.73 7.61
C LEU A 29 -1.33 -2.61 6.82
N GLY A 30 -1.24 -3.95 6.95
CA GLY A 30 -2.10 -4.85 6.18
C GLY A 30 -3.60 -4.63 6.44
N GLN A 31 -4.00 -4.39 7.70
CA GLN A 31 -5.41 -4.11 8.03
C GLN A 31 -5.84 -2.72 7.56
N PHE A 32 -4.95 -1.73 7.65
CA PHE A 32 -5.20 -0.38 7.15
C PHE A 32 -5.51 -0.40 5.65
N TRP A 33 -4.66 -1.05 4.84
CA TRP A 33 -4.87 -1.08 3.39
C TRP A 33 -6.11 -1.86 2.98
N ARG A 34 -6.47 -2.93 3.69
CA ARG A 34 -7.74 -3.62 3.45
C ARG A 34 -8.96 -2.71 3.67
N ALA A 35 -8.92 -1.88 4.73
CA ALA A 35 -9.99 -0.93 4.98
C ALA A 35 -10.06 0.18 3.91
N VAL A 36 -8.89 0.69 3.48
CA VAL A 36 -8.80 1.67 2.39
C VAL A 36 -9.34 1.08 1.08
N SER A 37 -8.94 -0.16 0.74
CA SER A 37 -9.44 -0.87 -0.44
C SER A 37 -10.96 -0.93 -0.46
N GLY A 38 -11.58 -1.43 0.62
CA GLY A 38 -13.04 -1.55 0.68
C GLY A 38 -13.76 -0.19 0.61
N LEU A 39 -13.17 0.88 1.16
CA LEU A 39 -13.73 2.22 1.04
C LEU A 39 -13.66 2.73 -0.41
N VAL A 40 -12.51 2.57 -1.06
CA VAL A 40 -12.31 3.04 -2.43
C VAL A 40 -13.20 2.27 -3.39
N GLU A 41 -13.27 0.94 -3.28
CA GLU A 41 -14.13 0.11 -4.12
C GLU A 41 -15.61 0.49 -3.97
N LYS A 42 -16.06 0.76 -2.73
CA LYS A 42 -17.44 1.20 -2.46
C LYS A 42 -17.76 2.57 -3.03
N VAL A 43 -16.83 3.52 -2.93
CA VAL A 43 -17.06 4.90 -3.40
C VAL A 43 -16.94 5.00 -4.92
N ALA A 44 -15.97 4.30 -5.51
CA ALA A 44 -15.69 4.36 -6.93
C ALA A 44 -16.52 3.36 -7.76
N GLY A 45 -17.16 2.38 -7.12
CA GLY A 45 -17.94 1.36 -7.83
C GLY A 45 -17.08 0.53 -8.78
N LEU A 46 -15.88 0.16 -8.35
CA LEU A 46 -14.94 -0.65 -9.12
C LEU A 46 -14.18 -1.59 -8.20
N MET A 47 -13.61 -2.66 -8.74
CA MET A 47 -12.69 -3.53 -7.99
C MET A 47 -11.26 -3.09 -8.23
N LEU A 48 -10.48 -2.94 -7.15
CA LEU A 48 -9.07 -2.56 -7.22
C LEU A 48 -8.17 -3.78 -7.02
N PRO A 49 -7.13 -3.96 -7.85
CA PRO A 49 -6.07 -4.90 -7.50
C PRO A 49 -5.44 -4.50 -6.16
N PHE A 50 -5.36 -5.44 -5.22
CA PHE A 50 -4.76 -5.21 -3.91
C PHE A 50 -3.23 -5.30 -3.99
N ALA A 51 -2.61 -4.36 -4.70
CA ALA A 51 -1.17 -4.32 -4.89
C ALA A 51 -0.59 -2.93 -4.55
N PRO A 52 0.69 -2.86 -4.14
CA PRO A 52 1.30 -1.59 -3.74
C PRO A 52 1.38 -0.58 -4.89
N ALA A 53 1.43 -1.03 -6.15
CA ALA A 53 1.45 -0.13 -7.30
C ALA A 53 0.14 0.65 -7.42
N ASP A 54 -1.00 0.01 -7.19
CA ASP A 54 -2.32 0.66 -7.23
C ASP A 54 -2.48 1.65 -6.07
N PHE A 55 -2.13 1.24 -4.85
CA PHE A 55 -2.38 2.03 -3.64
C PHE A 55 -1.32 3.10 -3.33
N LEU A 56 -0.05 2.85 -3.64
CA LEU A 56 1.03 3.80 -3.36
C LEU A 56 1.34 4.70 -4.55
N LEU A 57 1.13 4.21 -5.78
CA LEU A 57 1.53 4.92 -7.00
C LEU A 57 0.34 5.32 -7.88
N GLY A 58 -0.87 4.81 -7.63
CA GLY A 58 -2.02 5.06 -8.50
C GLY A 58 -1.89 4.45 -9.89
N ILE A 59 -1.00 3.46 -10.06
CA ILE A 59 -0.75 2.80 -11.34
C ILE A 59 -1.63 1.56 -11.37
N SER A 60 -2.86 1.74 -11.87
CA SER A 60 -3.88 0.71 -11.82
C SER A 60 -4.41 0.40 -13.21
N ASN A 61 -4.41 -0.88 -13.60
CA ASN A 61 -5.01 -1.35 -14.85
C ASN A 61 -6.51 -1.63 -14.66
N ILE A 62 -7.25 -0.60 -14.21
CA ILE A 62 -8.68 -0.74 -13.95
C ILE A 62 -9.41 -0.51 -15.27
N GLN A 63 -10.11 -1.53 -15.76
CA GLN A 63 -11.08 -1.34 -16.83
C GLN A 63 -12.36 -0.74 -16.21
N MET A 64 -12.57 0.57 -16.40
CA MET A 64 -13.87 1.17 -16.10
C MET A 64 -14.91 0.60 -17.07
N GLY A 65 -15.87 -0.19 -16.57
CA GLY A 65 -17.02 -0.63 -17.37
C GLY A 65 -17.52 -2.07 -17.20
N GLN A 66 -17.04 -2.87 -16.25
CA GLN A 66 -17.59 -4.22 -15.99
C GLN A 66 -18.25 -4.34 -14.61
N LEU A 67 -19.18 -3.41 -14.31
CA LEU A 67 -20.30 -3.73 -13.44
C LEU A 67 -21.55 -3.70 -14.33
N GLN A 68 -21.87 -4.87 -14.91
CA GLN A 68 -23.21 -5.17 -15.43
C GLN A 68 -24.03 -5.83 -14.32
#